data_AF-A0A521X381-F1
#
_entry.id   AF-A0A521X381-F1
#
_cell.length_a   1.000
_cell.length_b   1.000
_cell.length_c   1.000
_cell.angle_alpha   90.00
_cell.angle_beta   90.00
_cell.angle_gamma   90.00
#
_symmetry.space_group_name_H-M   'P 1'
#
loop_
_entity.id
_entity.type
_entity.pdbx_description
1 polymer ?
#
loop_
_entity_poly.entity_id
_entity_poly.type
_entity_poly.pdbx_seq_one_letter_code
_entity_poly.pdbx_strand_id
1 'polypeptide(L)'
;MSLTTAVALAVIFVASDADVDRLGFLLWFRHEGRGVGADGLALLSLFGLGLALTFGMFADGGRERWLAVAADAVVKLSLLAGVAFMLANPDLPQLQNKSLPLRAAFYPLLTFAIPAVYAVRGRRGPYPTVVDASWSFALTIDIVGNDLHWYGNFRHWDDVVHCLNAIPLMVALSALLLGMERNGSVRLGFWGIALAALTAFTALHSLWETSEYLMDRLFGTVLQPGGMDEATRNHLWSLAGALGGVALLWSWRHAGRLDDAL
;
A
#
# COMPACT_ATOMS: atom_id res chain seq x y z
N MET A 1 -5.79 -20.82 -12.92
CA MET A 1 -4.68 -20.12 -12.24
C MET A 1 -5.31 -19.20 -11.21
N SER A 2 -4.96 -19.30 -9.91
CA SER A 2 -5.57 -18.43 -8.90
C SER A 2 -5.11 -16.98 -9.12
N LEU A 3 -5.93 -15.98 -8.80
CA LEU A 3 -5.53 -14.58 -8.90
C LEU A 3 -4.30 -14.29 -8.03
N THR A 4 -4.15 -14.97 -6.90
CA THR A 4 -2.95 -14.97 -6.06
C THR A 4 -1.73 -15.45 -6.83
N THR A 5 -1.88 -16.49 -7.66
CA THR A 5 -0.83 -16.96 -8.56
C THR A 5 -0.55 -15.92 -9.65
N ALA A 6 -1.55 -15.23 -10.18
CA ALA A 6 -1.35 -14.19 -11.21
C ALA A 6 -0.67 -12.94 -10.65
N VAL A 7 -1.03 -12.51 -9.43
CA VAL A 7 -0.41 -11.38 -8.73
C VAL A 7 0.98 -11.73 -8.22
N ALA A 8 1.18 -12.94 -7.68
CA ALA A 8 2.52 -13.43 -7.36
C ALA A 8 3.37 -13.55 -8.62
N LEU A 9 2.82 -14.03 -9.73
CA LEU A 9 3.51 -14.06 -11.02
C LEU A 9 3.78 -12.67 -11.56
N ALA A 10 2.91 -11.68 -11.35
CA ALA A 10 3.14 -10.28 -11.72
C ALA A 10 4.22 -9.62 -10.85
N VAL A 11 4.23 -9.90 -9.54
CA VAL A 11 5.33 -9.50 -8.64
C VAL A 11 6.65 -10.16 -9.07
N ILE A 12 6.61 -11.43 -9.49
CA ILE A 12 7.76 -12.14 -10.04
C ILE A 12 8.15 -11.60 -11.43
N PHE A 13 7.19 -11.21 -12.28
CA PHE A 13 7.44 -10.72 -13.65
C PHE A 13 7.98 -9.30 -13.67
N VAL A 14 7.49 -8.42 -12.78
CA VAL A 14 8.07 -7.09 -12.59
C VAL A 14 9.45 -7.19 -11.95
N ALA A 15 9.73 -8.28 -11.22
CA ALA A 15 11.08 -8.63 -10.79
C ALA A 15 11.93 -9.33 -11.88
N SER A 16 11.38 -9.70 -13.04
CA SER A 16 12.06 -10.62 -13.97
C SER A 16 12.72 -10.00 -15.20
N ASP A 17 12.72 -8.68 -15.39
CA ASP A 17 13.51 -8.10 -16.49
C ASP A 17 14.91 -7.67 -15.99
N ALA A 18 15.86 -8.60 -16.17
CA ALA A 18 17.31 -8.42 -16.27
C ALA A 18 18.24 -8.62 -15.06
N ASP A 19 17.86 -9.32 -13.98
CA ASP A 19 18.83 -9.65 -12.90
C ASP A 19 18.51 -10.97 -12.17
N VAL A 20 18.29 -12.05 -12.90
CA VAL A 20 18.00 -13.39 -12.33
C VAL A 20 19.18 -13.91 -11.48
N ASP A 21 20.41 -13.44 -11.73
CA ASP A 21 21.59 -13.72 -10.89
C ASP A 21 21.54 -13.03 -9.52
N ARG A 22 20.58 -12.12 -9.29
CA ARG A 22 20.34 -11.41 -8.02
C ARG A 22 19.16 -11.95 -7.21
N LEU A 23 18.66 -13.14 -7.52
CA LEU A 23 17.65 -13.87 -6.70
C LEU A 23 18.11 -14.25 -5.27
N GLY A 24 19.19 -13.64 -4.78
CA GLY A 24 19.43 -13.45 -3.36
C GLY A 24 18.57 -12.33 -2.76
N PHE A 25 17.25 -12.31 -2.98
CA PHE A 25 16.36 -11.29 -2.39
C PHE A 25 16.53 -11.18 -0.86
N LEU A 26 16.89 -12.29 -0.20
CA LEU A 26 17.23 -12.34 1.24
C LEU A 26 18.73 -12.21 1.56
N LEU A 27 19.62 -12.43 0.59
CA LEU A 27 21.09 -12.42 0.78
C LEU A 27 21.77 -11.11 0.30
N TRP A 28 21.07 -10.30 -0.49
CA TRP A 28 21.57 -9.05 -1.08
C TRP A 28 21.66 -7.89 -0.09
N PHE A 29 20.91 -7.94 1.02
CA PHE A 29 20.98 -6.94 2.11
C PHE A 29 22.38 -6.83 2.77
N ARG A 30 23.32 -7.72 2.44
CA ARG A 30 24.69 -7.73 2.97
C ARG A 30 25.70 -6.91 2.18
N HIS A 31 25.47 -6.58 0.89
CA HIS A 31 26.61 -6.32 0.01
C HIS A 31 27.10 -4.88 -0.17
N GLU A 32 26.45 -3.81 0.32
CA GLU A 32 26.99 -2.46 0.03
C GLU A 32 27.16 -1.48 1.19
N GLY A 33 27.14 -1.91 2.46
CA GLY A 33 27.52 -1.01 3.56
C GLY A 33 26.71 0.31 3.63
N ARG A 34 25.57 0.36 2.94
CA ARG A 34 24.65 1.50 2.88
C ARG A 34 23.47 1.21 3.79
N GLY A 35 23.72 1.33 5.10
CA GLY A 35 22.78 2.02 5.97
C GLY A 35 21.63 1.25 6.61
N VAL A 36 21.59 -0.09 6.61
CA VAL A 36 20.60 -0.79 7.44
C VAL A 36 21.29 -1.81 8.34
N GLY A 37 21.50 -1.42 9.61
CA GLY A 37 22.02 -2.29 10.66
C GLY A 37 21.03 -3.39 11.05
N ALA A 38 21.21 -4.00 12.23
CA ALA A 38 20.31 -5.04 12.74
C ALA A 38 18.82 -4.62 12.74
N ASP A 39 18.56 -3.33 12.97
CA ASP A 39 17.21 -2.74 12.97
C ASP A 39 16.52 -2.85 11.60
N GLY A 40 17.29 -2.85 10.51
CA GLY A 40 16.80 -3.07 9.16
C GLY A 40 16.24 -4.46 8.91
N LEU A 41 16.92 -5.47 9.44
CA LEU A 41 16.46 -6.86 9.34
C LEU A 41 15.15 -7.07 10.11
N ALA A 42 15.02 -6.43 11.27
CA ALA A 42 13.79 -6.47 12.06
C ALA A 42 12.63 -5.79 11.31
N LEU A 43 12.86 -4.59 10.75
CA LEU A 43 11.86 -3.87 9.96
C LEU A 43 11.44 -4.67 8.72
N LEU A 44 12.40 -5.22 7.98
CA LEU A 44 12.14 -6.09 6.83
C LEU A 44 11.31 -7.32 7.21
N SER A 45 11.65 -7.99 8.31
CA SER A 45 10.93 -9.19 8.76
C SER A 45 9.49 -8.86 9.13
N LEU A 46 9.29 -7.75 9.85
CA LEU A 46 7.98 -7.28 10.27
C LEU A 46 7.11 -6.91 9.05
N PHE A 47 7.68 -6.16 8.10
CA PHE A 47 7.01 -5.82 6.86
C PHE A 47 6.70 -7.05 6.00
N GLY A 48 7.64 -8.00 5.88
CA GLY A 48 7.43 -9.25 5.15
C GLY A 48 6.28 -10.09 5.73
N LEU A 49 6.15 -10.12 7.06
CA LEU A 49 5.00 -10.73 7.71
C LEU A 49 3.70 -9.98 7.40
N GLY A 50 3.72 -8.64 7.45
CA GLY A 50 2.57 -7.80 7.09
C GLY A 50 2.11 -8.02 5.66
N LEU A 51 3.05 -8.11 4.72
CA LEU A 51 2.80 -8.44 3.32
C LEU A 51 2.10 -9.80 3.19
N ALA A 52 2.67 -10.85 3.80
CA ALA A 52 2.11 -12.20 3.75
C ALA A 52 0.70 -12.27 4.34
N LEU A 53 0.46 -11.61 5.47
CA LEU A 53 -0.85 -11.56 6.11
C LEU A 53 -1.88 -10.78 5.28
N THR A 54 -1.51 -9.64 4.70
CA THR A 54 -2.38 -8.86 3.81
C THR A 54 -2.79 -9.65 2.57
N PHE A 55 -1.84 -10.34 1.92
CA PHE A 55 -2.17 -11.19 0.78
C PHE A 55 -2.95 -12.44 1.18
N GLY A 56 -2.70 -13.01 2.36
CA GLY A 56 -3.49 -14.09 2.93
C GLY A 56 -4.95 -13.66 3.18
N MET A 57 -5.14 -12.48 3.78
CA MET A 57 -6.45 -11.84 3.95
C MET A 57 -7.15 -11.65 2.61
N PHE A 58 -6.44 -11.22 1.56
CA PHE A 58 -7.04 -11.06 0.23
C PHE A 58 -7.35 -12.38 -0.47
N ALA A 59 -6.50 -13.38 -0.33
CA ALA A 59 -6.72 -14.71 -0.89
C ALA A 59 -7.94 -15.39 -0.26
N ASP A 60 -8.15 -15.18 1.03
CA ASP A 60 -9.34 -15.63 1.73
C ASP A 60 -10.56 -14.73 1.46
N GLY A 61 -10.36 -13.51 0.98
CA GLY A 61 -11.42 -12.52 0.83
C GLY A 61 -11.98 -12.08 2.18
N GLY A 62 -11.12 -11.89 3.18
CA GLY A 62 -11.48 -11.29 4.46
C GLY A 62 -12.43 -12.07 5.37
N ARG A 63 -12.75 -13.34 5.08
CA ARG A 63 -13.69 -14.14 5.91
C ARG A 63 -13.10 -14.49 7.26
N GLU A 64 -11.84 -14.89 7.27
CA GLU A 64 -11.09 -15.22 8.47
C GLU A 64 -10.71 -13.95 9.23
N ARG A 65 -11.57 -13.54 10.16
CA ARG A 65 -11.40 -12.31 10.94
C ARG A 65 -10.03 -12.20 11.61
N TRP A 66 -9.47 -13.30 12.09
CA TRP A 66 -8.16 -13.27 12.74
C TRP A 66 -7.03 -12.91 11.76
N LEU A 67 -7.11 -13.31 10.49
CA LEU A 67 -6.15 -12.92 9.44
C LEU A 67 -6.23 -11.42 9.19
N ALA A 68 -7.43 -10.87 9.08
CA ALA A 68 -7.62 -9.43 8.87
C ALA A 68 -7.07 -8.61 10.05
N VAL A 69 -7.34 -9.05 11.29
CA VAL A 69 -6.83 -8.39 12.50
C VAL A 69 -5.31 -8.50 12.60
N ALA A 70 -4.75 -9.66 12.30
CA ALA A 70 -3.30 -9.86 12.30
C ALA A 70 -2.62 -9.00 11.22
N ALA A 71 -3.18 -8.96 10.01
CA ALA A 71 -2.70 -8.11 8.93
C ALA A 71 -2.72 -6.63 9.35
N ASP A 72 -3.85 -6.13 9.85
CA ASP A 72 -4.00 -4.75 10.32
C ASP A 72 -2.95 -4.40 11.39
N ALA A 73 -2.83 -5.23 12.43
CA ALA A 73 -1.90 -5.00 13.52
C ALA A 73 -0.44 -5.00 13.04
N VAL A 74 -0.03 -6.00 12.26
CA VAL A 74 1.36 -6.13 11.80
C VAL A 74 1.72 -5.02 10.81
N VAL A 75 0.81 -4.63 9.92
CA VAL A 75 1.01 -3.52 8.99
C VAL A 75 1.21 -2.21 9.75
N LYS A 76 0.35 -1.91 10.74
CA LYS A 76 0.51 -0.70 11.56
C LYS A 76 1.78 -0.71 12.40
N LEU A 77 2.14 -1.86 12.97
CA LEU A 77 3.41 -2.01 13.66
C LEU A 77 4.60 -1.79 12.73
N SER A 78 4.53 -2.29 11.49
CA SER A 78 5.55 -2.04 10.46
C SER A 78 5.67 -0.56 10.14
N LEU A 79 4.54 0.14 10.00
CA LEU A 79 4.52 1.59 9.77
C LEU A 79 5.15 2.36 10.93
N LEU A 80 4.76 2.06 12.16
CA LEU A 80 5.30 2.72 13.34
C LEU A 80 6.80 2.41 13.52
N ALA A 81 7.23 1.18 13.21
CA ALA A 81 8.62 0.80 13.20
C ALA A 81 9.41 1.56 12.11
N GLY A 82 8.84 1.74 10.91
CA GLY A 82 9.46 2.55 9.85
C GLY A 82 9.57 4.03 10.26
N VAL A 83 8.50 4.61 10.82
CA VAL A 83 8.56 5.97 11.37
C VAL A 83 9.65 6.10 12.44
N ALA A 84 9.74 5.13 13.36
CA ALA A 84 10.79 5.13 14.38
C ALA A 84 12.20 4.98 13.74
N PHE A 85 12.34 4.11 12.74
CA PHE A 85 13.59 3.89 12.02
C PHE A 85 14.09 5.17 11.35
N MET A 86 13.24 5.86 10.59
CA MET A 86 13.64 7.09 9.90
C MET A 86 13.97 8.23 10.86
N LEU A 87 13.26 8.32 12.00
CA LEU A 87 13.53 9.32 13.03
C LEU A 87 14.82 9.03 13.81
N ALA A 88 15.16 7.76 13.97
CA ALA A 88 16.41 7.32 14.61
C ALA A 88 17.62 7.47 13.69
N ASN A 89 17.42 7.47 12.37
CA ASN A 89 18.48 7.48 11.37
C ASN A 89 18.33 8.62 10.34
N PRO A 90 18.11 9.89 10.75
CA PRO A 90 17.75 10.98 9.84
C PRO A 90 18.86 11.31 8.83
N ASP A 91 20.12 11.02 9.14
CA ASP A 91 21.29 11.33 8.32
C ASP A 91 21.52 10.32 7.19
N LEU A 92 20.71 9.27 7.09
CA LEU A 92 20.82 8.29 6.02
C LEU A 92 20.62 8.96 4.65
N PRO A 93 21.54 8.73 3.68
CA PRO A 93 21.48 9.40 2.37
C PRO A 93 20.14 9.24 1.66
N GLN A 94 19.49 8.09 1.84
CA GLN A 94 18.21 7.79 1.20
C GLN A 94 17.02 8.55 1.74
N LEU A 95 17.13 9.10 2.95
CA LEU A 95 16.05 9.85 3.59
C LEU A 95 16.20 11.36 3.35
N GLN A 96 17.38 11.81 2.90
CA GLN A 96 17.65 13.22 2.64
C GLN A 96 16.68 13.78 1.60
N ASN A 97 16.07 14.93 1.92
CA ASN A 97 15.10 15.63 1.07
C ASN A 97 13.86 14.81 0.69
N LYS A 98 13.52 13.73 1.43
CA LYS A 98 12.32 12.90 1.24
C LYS A 98 11.16 13.27 2.18
N SER A 99 11.03 14.57 2.49
CA SER A 99 9.94 15.12 3.33
C SER A 99 9.72 14.39 4.69
N LEU A 100 10.79 13.86 5.30
CA LEU A 100 10.77 13.12 6.58
C LEU A 100 9.80 13.68 7.63
N PRO A 101 9.82 14.99 7.98
CA PRO A 101 8.97 15.50 9.05
C PRO A 101 7.47 15.38 8.72
N LEU A 102 7.12 15.57 7.45
CA LEU A 102 5.74 15.44 7.00
C LEU A 102 5.31 13.97 7.06
N ARG A 103 6.14 13.04 6.56
CA ARG A 103 5.84 11.60 6.64
C ARG A 103 5.70 11.14 8.09
N ALA A 104 6.56 11.62 8.99
CA ALA A 104 6.57 11.25 10.41
C ALA A 104 5.28 11.64 11.13
N ALA A 105 4.68 12.76 10.72
CA ALA A 105 3.42 13.24 11.28
C ALA A 105 2.21 12.64 10.55
N PHE A 106 2.16 12.79 9.22
CA PHE A 106 0.98 12.47 8.44
C PHE A 106 0.74 10.97 8.29
N TYR A 107 1.78 10.12 8.22
CA TYR A 107 1.55 8.69 8.02
C TYR A 107 0.85 8.07 9.23
N PRO A 108 1.31 8.27 10.49
CA PRO A 108 0.55 7.84 11.66
C PRO A 108 -0.87 8.45 11.70
N LEU A 109 -1.02 9.75 11.42
CA LEU A 109 -2.33 10.40 11.42
C LEU A 109 -3.31 9.75 10.44
N LEU A 110 -2.85 9.46 9.21
CA LEU A 110 -3.67 8.82 8.19
C LEU A 110 -3.95 7.35 8.52
N THR A 111 -2.97 6.62 9.03
CA THR A 111 -3.12 5.22 9.48
C THR A 111 -4.13 5.09 10.60
N PHE A 112 -4.17 6.03 11.54
CA PHE A 112 -5.12 6.02 12.65
C PHE A 112 -6.43 6.78 12.36
N ALA A 113 -6.63 7.27 11.13
CA ALA A 113 -7.86 7.96 10.75
C ALA A 113 -9.10 7.06 10.83
N ILE A 114 -9.01 5.83 10.32
CA ILE A 114 -10.11 4.85 10.36
C ILE A 114 -10.50 4.48 11.80
N PRO A 115 -9.58 4.07 12.70
CA PRO A 115 -9.94 3.80 14.09
C PRO A 115 -10.49 5.04 14.82
N ALA A 116 -9.94 6.22 14.55
CA ALA A 116 -10.43 7.47 15.13
C ALA A 116 -11.88 7.76 14.70
N VAL A 117 -12.19 7.67 13.41
CA VAL A 117 -13.55 7.87 12.89
C VAL A 117 -14.52 6.82 13.46
N TYR A 118 -14.10 5.56 13.56
CA TYR A 118 -14.91 4.50 14.18
C TYR A 118 -15.22 4.79 15.65
N ALA A 119 -14.23 5.24 16.42
CA ALA A 119 -14.41 5.60 17.82
C ALA A 119 -15.33 6.82 17.99
N VAL A 120 -15.12 7.89 17.21
CA VAL A 120 -15.93 9.12 17.24
C VAL A 120 -17.38 8.86 16.82
N ARG A 121 -17.62 7.91 15.90
CA ARG A 121 -18.97 7.47 15.51
C ARG A 121 -19.64 6.54 16.54
N GLY A 122 -19.00 6.32 17.69
CA GLY A 122 -19.55 5.51 18.78
C GLY A 122 -19.46 4.01 18.56
N ARG A 123 -18.49 3.53 17.75
CA ARG A 123 -18.22 2.10 17.52
C ARG A 123 -19.44 1.32 17.03
N ARG A 124 -20.25 1.94 16.17
CA ARG A 124 -21.45 1.33 15.61
C ARG A 124 -21.08 0.27 14.58
N GLY A 125 -21.59 -0.95 14.77
CA GLY A 125 -21.34 -2.09 13.89
C GLY A 125 -19.94 -2.70 14.05
N PRO A 126 -19.62 -3.73 13.25
CA PRO A 126 -18.30 -4.35 13.25
C PRO A 126 -17.22 -3.37 12.79
N TYR A 127 -16.01 -3.55 13.30
CA TYR A 127 -14.84 -2.76 12.89
C TYR A 127 -14.43 -3.10 11.44
N PRO A 128 -14.21 -2.11 10.55
CA PRO A 128 -13.90 -2.35 9.14
C PRO A 128 -12.44 -2.75 8.94
N THR A 129 -12.05 -3.90 9.50
CA THR A 129 -10.66 -4.34 9.64
C THR A 129 -9.96 -4.51 8.28
N VAL A 130 -10.65 -5.04 7.27
CA VAL A 130 -10.08 -5.20 5.91
C VAL A 130 -9.76 -3.84 5.28
N VAL A 131 -10.66 -2.87 5.45
CA VAL A 131 -10.47 -1.49 4.94
C VAL A 131 -9.28 -0.84 5.62
N ASP A 132 -9.17 -1.01 6.92
CA ASP A 132 -8.11 -0.44 7.75
C ASP A 132 -6.73 -1.02 7.44
N ALA A 133 -6.63 -2.35 7.35
CA ALA A 133 -5.41 -3.04 6.94
C ALA A 133 -4.98 -2.59 5.54
N SER A 134 -5.93 -2.49 4.60
CA SER A 134 -5.67 -2.12 3.21
C SER A 134 -5.18 -0.68 3.09
N TRP A 135 -5.82 0.25 3.80
CA TRP A 135 -5.42 1.65 3.87
C TRP A 135 -4.04 1.82 4.50
N SER A 136 -3.81 1.16 5.63
CA SER A 136 -2.55 1.20 6.36
C SER A 136 -1.40 0.60 5.54
N PHE A 137 -1.67 -0.45 4.75
CA PHE A 137 -0.66 -1.12 3.94
C PHE A 137 -0.06 -0.18 2.89
N ALA A 138 -0.89 0.63 2.23
CA ALA A 138 -0.42 1.55 1.20
C ALA A 138 0.60 2.56 1.72
N LEU A 139 0.40 3.07 2.94
CA LEU A 139 1.33 3.97 3.61
C LEU A 139 2.59 3.23 4.11
N THR A 140 2.41 1.98 4.55
CA THR A 140 3.48 1.17 5.13
C THR A 140 4.55 0.79 4.12
N ILE A 141 4.15 0.37 2.92
CA ILE A 141 5.11 -0.05 1.90
C ILE A 141 5.95 1.13 1.36
N ASP A 142 5.38 2.33 1.29
CA ASP A 142 6.14 3.53 0.93
C ASP A 142 7.22 3.85 1.97
N ILE A 143 6.85 3.95 3.26
CA ILE A 143 7.82 4.32 4.30
C ILE A 143 8.92 3.26 4.44
N VAL A 144 8.55 1.97 4.49
CA VAL A 144 9.52 0.87 4.58
C VAL A 144 10.42 0.84 3.34
N GLY A 145 9.88 1.11 2.15
CA GLY A 145 10.69 1.18 0.93
C GLY A 145 11.69 2.32 0.92
N ASN A 146 11.38 3.44 1.54
CA ASN A 146 12.34 4.53 1.72
C ASN A 146 13.41 4.15 2.76
N ASP A 147 13.00 3.60 3.90
CA ASP A 147 13.88 3.19 4.99
C ASP A 147 14.92 2.16 4.54
N LEU A 148 14.47 1.14 3.80
CA LEU A 148 15.29 0.05 3.27
C LEU A 148 15.97 0.39 1.94
N HIS A 149 15.89 1.66 1.49
CA HIS A 149 16.49 2.16 0.26
C HIS A 149 16.07 1.43 -1.03
N TRP A 150 14.85 0.89 -1.07
CA TRP A 150 14.36 0.17 -2.24
C TRP A 150 14.22 1.05 -3.48
N TYR A 151 13.82 2.31 -3.30
CA TYR A 151 13.78 3.31 -4.38
C TYR A 151 15.16 3.60 -5.00
N GLY A 152 16.24 3.42 -4.25
CA GLY A 152 17.62 3.58 -4.76
C GLY A 152 18.22 2.29 -5.31
N ASN A 153 17.80 1.13 -4.78
CA ASN A 153 18.38 -0.17 -5.10
C ASN A 153 17.67 -0.88 -6.26
N PHE A 154 16.39 -0.58 -6.50
CA PHE A 154 15.56 -1.26 -7.49
C PHE A 154 14.95 -0.24 -8.44
N ARG A 155 15.40 -0.29 -9.70
CA ARG A 155 15.01 0.66 -10.75
C ARG A 155 13.49 0.84 -10.90
N HIS A 156 12.72 -0.23 -10.72
CA HIS A 156 11.28 -0.26 -10.93
C HIS A 156 10.50 -0.30 -9.62
N TRP A 157 11.13 -0.03 -8.46
CA TRP A 157 10.43 -0.11 -7.19
C TRP A 157 9.28 0.89 -7.09
N ASP A 158 9.47 2.11 -7.59
CA ASP A 158 8.43 3.13 -7.63
C ASP A 158 7.20 2.63 -8.41
N ASP A 159 7.43 2.13 -9.63
CA ASP A 159 6.41 1.49 -10.48
C ASP A 159 5.67 0.34 -9.76
N VAL A 160 6.44 -0.54 -9.08
CA VAL A 160 5.90 -1.67 -8.30
C VAL A 160 5.02 -1.20 -7.17
N VAL A 161 5.47 -0.21 -6.39
CA VAL A 161 4.71 0.30 -5.23
C VAL A 161 3.42 0.96 -5.68
N HIS A 162 3.45 1.75 -6.76
CA HIS A 162 2.24 2.36 -7.30
C HIS A 162 1.21 1.32 -7.75
N CYS A 163 1.67 0.26 -8.43
CA CYS A 163 0.81 -0.85 -8.79
C CYS A 163 0.28 -1.61 -7.56
N LEU A 164 1.15 -1.97 -6.62
CA LEU A 164 0.77 -2.76 -5.44
C LEU A 164 -0.11 -1.99 -4.47
N ASN A 165 0.06 -0.67 -4.35
CA ASN A 165 -0.77 0.19 -3.50
C ASN A 165 -2.20 0.36 -4.03
N ALA A 166 -2.36 0.34 -5.35
CA ALA A 166 -3.68 0.53 -5.95
C ALA A 166 -4.64 -0.63 -5.62
N ILE A 167 -4.15 -1.88 -5.52
CA ILE A 167 -4.98 -3.05 -5.20
C ILE A 167 -5.70 -2.91 -3.83
N PRO A 168 -5.01 -2.74 -2.69
CA PRO A 168 -5.64 -2.58 -1.39
C PRO A 168 -6.48 -1.29 -1.31
N LEU A 169 -6.04 -0.20 -1.93
CA LEU A 169 -6.83 1.03 -1.95
C LEU A 169 -8.16 0.85 -2.70
N MET A 170 -8.17 0.08 -3.78
CA MET A 170 -9.41 -0.28 -4.48
C MET A 170 -10.34 -1.14 -3.62
N VAL A 171 -9.80 -2.07 -2.81
CA VAL A 171 -10.58 -2.84 -1.84
C VAL A 171 -11.20 -1.91 -0.80
N ALA A 172 -10.41 -1.00 -0.21
CA ALA A 172 -10.87 -0.05 0.79
C ALA A 172 -11.99 0.87 0.26
N LEU A 173 -11.79 1.48 -0.91
CA LEU A 173 -12.78 2.38 -1.52
C LEU A 173 -14.06 1.65 -1.93
N SER A 174 -13.92 0.45 -2.49
CA SER A 174 -15.08 -0.36 -2.89
C SER A 174 -15.89 -0.84 -1.68
N ALA A 175 -15.23 -1.16 -0.57
CA ALA A 175 -15.89 -1.51 0.69
C ALA A 175 -16.72 -0.37 1.26
N LEU A 176 -16.19 0.86 1.24
CA LEU A 176 -16.93 2.04 1.66
C LEU A 176 -18.20 2.23 0.82
N LEU A 177 -18.09 2.12 -0.50
CA LEU A 177 -19.22 2.25 -1.43
C LEU A 177 -20.23 1.10 -1.28
N LEU A 178 -19.78 -0.13 -1.07
CA LEU A 178 -20.66 -1.28 -0.75
C LEU A 178 -21.42 -1.04 0.55
N GLY A 179 -20.77 -0.51 1.58
CA GLY A 179 -21.43 -0.12 2.83
C GLY A 179 -22.52 0.95 2.63
N MET A 180 -22.25 1.94 1.76
CA MET A 180 -23.23 2.96 1.37
C MET A 180 -24.37 2.39 0.51
N GLU A 181 -24.11 1.37 -0.32
CA GLU A 181 -25.16 0.71 -1.08
C GLU A 181 -26.07 -0.13 -0.16
N ARG A 182 -25.48 -0.89 0.77
CA ARG A 182 -26.21 -1.73 1.73
C ARG A 182 -27.09 -0.95 2.69
N ASN A 183 -26.67 0.26 3.08
CA ASN A 183 -27.50 1.13 3.92
C ASN A 183 -28.52 1.97 3.13
N GLY A 184 -28.56 1.81 1.80
CA GLY A 184 -29.51 2.47 0.91
C GLY A 184 -29.17 3.93 0.55
N SER A 185 -27.98 4.43 0.92
CA SER A 185 -27.55 5.80 0.57
C SER A 185 -27.27 5.97 -0.92
N VAL A 186 -26.83 4.90 -1.59
CA VAL A 186 -26.57 4.88 -3.04
C VAL A 186 -27.09 3.59 -3.67
N ARG A 187 -27.25 3.58 -5.00
CA ARG A 187 -27.60 2.39 -5.79
C ARG A 187 -26.76 2.39 -7.07
N LEU A 188 -25.69 1.61 -7.07
CA LEU A 188 -24.66 1.62 -8.12
C LEU A 188 -24.50 0.24 -8.78
N GLY A 189 -24.78 -0.83 -8.04
CA GLY A 189 -24.39 -2.19 -8.39
C GLY A 189 -22.87 -2.35 -8.45
N PHE A 190 -22.41 -3.59 -8.64
CA PHE A 190 -20.98 -3.91 -8.65
C PHE A 190 -20.15 -3.07 -9.63
N TRP A 191 -20.59 -2.94 -10.88
CA TRP A 191 -19.84 -2.18 -11.88
C TRP A 191 -19.87 -0.68 -11.63
N GLY A 192 -20.97 -0.15 -11.07
CA GLY A 192 -21.02 1.24 -10.63
C GLY A 192 -20.09 1.50 -9.44
N ILE A 193 -19.99 0.56 -8.49
CA ILE A 193 -19.04 0.63 -7.37
C ILE A 193 -17.61 0.58 -7.88
N ALA A 194 -17.28 -0.37 -8.76
CA ALA A 194 -15.93 -0.50 -9.32
C ALA A 194 -15.51 0.77 -10.06
N LEU A 195 -16.41 1.34 -10.89
CA LEU A 195 -16.14 2.59 -11.60
C LEU A 195 -15.99 3.78 -10.64
N ALA A 196 -16.89 3.93 -9.66
CA ALA A 196 -16.82 5.02 -8.69
C ALA A 196 -15.57 4.92 -7.80
N ALA A 197 -15.19 3.72 -7.37
CA ALA A 197 -13.94 3.47 -6.64
C ALA A 197 -12.72 3.80 -7.51
N LEU A 198 -12.72 3.41 -8.77
CA LEU A 198 -11.65 3.74 -9.71
C LEU A 198 -11.53 5.25 -9.91
N THR A 199 -12.65 5.96 -10.09
CA THR A 199 -12.66 7.42 -10.20
C THR A 199 -12.12 8.09 -8.94
N ALA A 200 -12.58 7.65 -7.76
CA ALA A 200 -12.10 8.18 -6.47
C ALA A 200 -10.60 7.90 -6.27
N PHE A 201 -10.15 6.69 -6.59
CA PHE A 201 -8.74 6.30 -6.53
C PHE A 201 -7.89 7.17 -7.46
N THR A 202 -8.26 7.28 -8.73
CA THR A 202 -7.52 8.11 -9.70
C THR A 202 -7.44 9.56 -9.24
N ALA A 203 -8.53 10.13 -8.70
CA ALA A 203 -8.51 11.48 -8.17
C ALA A 203 -7.55 11.64 -6.97
N LEU A 204 -7.58 10.69 -6.02
CA LEU A 204 -6.67 10.69 -4.87
C LEU A 204 -5.21 10.52 -5.29
N HIS A 205 -4.95 9.64 -6.25
CA HIS A 205 -3.61 9.41 -6.78
C HIS A 205 -3.10 10.63 -7.55
N SER A 206 -3.93 11.29 -8.36
CA SER A 206 -3.59 12.57 -9.00
C SER A 206 -3.24 13.66 -7.99
N LEU A 207 -3.96 13.72 -6.86
CA LEU A 207 -3.62 14.64 -5.77
C LEU A 207 -2.27 14.30 -5.12
N TRP A 208 -1.99 13.00 -4.93
CA TRP A 208 -0.70 12.54 -4.39
C TRP A 208 0.48 12.96 -5.28
N GLU A 209 0.46 12.58 -6.56
CA GLU A 209 1.52 12.93 -7.53
C GLU A 209 1.68 14.45 -7.67
N THR A 210 0.56 15.19 -7.71
CA THR A 210 0.61 16.66 -7.76
C THR A 210 1.26 17.21 -6.50
N SER A 211 0.98 16.63 -5.33
CA SER A 211 1.59 17.06 -4.07
C SER A 211 3.08 16.80 -4.05
N GLU A 212 3.56 15.64 -4.53
CA GLU A 212 4.99 15.34 -4.60
C GLU A 212 5.73 16.28 -5.54
N TYR A 213 5.17 16.52 -6.72
CA TYR A 213 5.71 17.52 -7.63
C TYR A 213 5.77 18.92 -7.02
N LEU A 214 4.70 19.37 -6.37
CA LEU A 214 4.68 20.68 -5.72
C LEU A 214 5.69 20.76 -4.58
N MET A 215 5.87 19.68 -3.84
CA MET A 215 6.87 19.61 -2.78
C MET A 215 8.29 19.79 -3.34
N ASP A 216 8.59 19.13 -4.47
CA ASP A 216 9.88 19.27 -5.14
C ASP A 216 10.10 20.71 -5.64
N ARG A 217 9.06 21.35 -6.18
CA ARG A 217 9.14 22.73 -6.70
C ARG A 217 9.22 23.80 -5.62
N LEU A 218 8.50 23.63 -4.52
CA LEU A 218 8.34 24.68 -3.51
C LEU A 218 9.30 24.53 -2.33
N PHE A 219 9.71 23.31 -2.02
CA PHE A 219 10.51 23.00 -0.82
C PHE A 219 11.83 22.29 -1.15
N GLY A 220 12.14 22.06 -2.43
CA GLY A 220 13.39 21.44 -2.86
C GLY A 220 13.53 19.98 -2.44
N THR A 221 12.41 19.28 -2.24
CA THR A 221 12.42 17.83 -2.00
C THR A 221 12.83 17.06 -3.26
N VAL A 222 13.04 15.76 -3.09
CA VAL A 222 13.38 14.83 -4.18
C VAL A 222 12.41 13.65 -4.15
N LEU A 223 11.11 13.94 -4.13
CA LEU A 223 10.05 12.94 -4.09
C LEU A 223 9.83 12.32 -5.47
N GLN A 224 9.88 13.16 -6.52
CA GLN A 224 9.58 12.79 -7.90
C GLN A 224 10.70 13.28 -8.85
N PRO A 225 11.90 12.66 -8.83
CA PRO A 225 13.07 13.10 -9.59
C PRO A 225 12.82 13.25 -11.10
N GLY A 226 11.95 12.43 -11.67
CA GLY A 226 11.57 12.46 -13.08
C GLY A 226 10.51 13.50 -13.43
N GLY A 227 10.01 14.28 -12.46
CA GLY A 227 8.97 15.27 -12.69
C GLY A 227 7.69 14.66 -13.29
N MET A 228 6.95 15.42 -14.09
CA MET A 228 5.63 15.01 -14.59
C MET A 228 5.63 13.73 -15.45
N ASP A 229 6.76 13.37 -16.05
CA ASP A 229 6.89 12.13 -16.80
C ASP A 229 6.83 10.91 -15.87
N GLU A 230 7.46 11.01 -14.70
CA GLU A 230 7.37 10.00 -13.63
C GLU A 230 5.96 9.93 -13.05
N ALA A 231 5.30 11.05 -12.78
CA ALA A 231 3.90 11.04 -12.33
C ALA A 231 2.96 10.39 -13.34
N THR A 232 3.20 10.60 -14.64
CA THR A 232 2.43 9.95 -15.70
C THR A 232 2.66 8.43 -15.71
N ARG A 233 3.91 7.99 -15.55
CA ARG A 233 4.26 6.57 -15.43
C ARG A 233 3.62 5.94 -14.19
N ASN A 234 3.66 6.63 -13.06
CA ASN A 234 3.07 6.21 -11.78
C ASN A 234 1.55 6.09 -11.89
N HIS A 235 0.89 7.00 -12.63
CA HIS A 235 -0.54 6.86 -12.95
C HIS A 235 -0.85 5.60 -13.74
N LEU A 236 -0.03 5.23 -14.72
CA LEU A 236 -0.26 4.03 -15.53
C LEU A 236 -0.11 2.76 -14.69
N TRP A 237 0.89 2.69 -13.82
CA TRP A 237 1.08 1.56 -12.91
C TRP A 237 0.00 1.48 -11.83
N SER A 238 -0.38 2.62 -11.27
CA SER A 238 -1.53 2.72 -10.35
C SER A 238 -2.84 2.28 -11.02
N LEU A 239 -3.06 2.63 -12.28
CA LEU A 239 -4.22 2.16 -13.03
C LEU A 239 -4.19 0.64 -13.24
N ALA A 240 -3.03 0.08 -13.61
CA ALA A 240 -2.88 -1.37 -13.75
C ALA A 240 -3.18 -2.11 -12.44
N GLY A 241 -2.65 -1.61 -11.32
CA GLY A 241 -2.95 -2.13 -9.99
C GLY A 241 -4.42 -1.97 -9.60
N ALA A 242 -5.05 -0.84 -9.94
CA ALA A 242 -6.46 -0.60 -9.66
C ALA A 242 -7.36 -1.57 -10.42
N LEU A 243 -7.05 -1.87 -11.69
CA LEU A 243 -7.70 -2.92 -12.47
C LEU A 243 -7.48 -4.31 -11.84
N GLY A 244 -6.30 -4.57 -11.27
CA GLY A 244 -6.04 -5.75 -10.44
C GLY A 244 -6.94 -5.83 -9.20
N GLY A 245 -7.18 -4.70 -8.54
CA GLY A 245 -8.15 -4.58 -7.43
C GLY A 245 -9.59 -4.87 -7.86
N VAL A 246 -10.02 -4.39 -9.03
CA VAL A 246 -11.33 -4.72 -9.61
C VAL A 246 -11.44 -6.22 -9.88
N ALA A 247 -10.40 -6.83 -10.47
CA ALA A 247 -10.36 -8.27 -10.73
C ALA A 247 -10.42 -9.09 -9.42
N LEU A 248 -9.75 -8.62 -8.35
CA LEU A 248 -9.82 -9.22 -7.02
C LEU A 248 -11.25 -9.18 -6.46
N LEU A 249 -11.88 -8.01 -6.45
CA LEU A 249 -13.26 -7.85 -5.98
C LEU A 249 -14.26 -8.67 -6.81
N TRP A 250 -14.06 -8.72 -8.13
CA TRP A 250 -14.84 -9.56 -9.03
C TRP A 250 -14.70 -11.04 -8.68
N SER A 251 -13.48 -11.50 -8.37
CA SER A 251 -13.23 -12.87 -7.93
C SER A 251 -13.91 -13.19 -6.60
N TRP A 252 -13.89 -12.26 -5.64
CA TRP A 252 -14.58 -12.42 -4.35
C TRP A 252 -16.08 -12.54 -4.55
N ARG A 253 -16.66 -11.72 -5.43
CA ARG A 253 -18.08 -11.79 -5.77
C ARG A 253 -18.46 -13.16 -6.34
N HIS A 254 -17.70 -13.68 -7.30
CA HIS A 254 -18.01 -14.97 -7.94
C HIS A 254 -17.82 -16.16 -6.99
N ALA A 255 -16.93 -16.03 -6.02
CA ALA A 255 -16.72 -17.03 -4.99
C ALA A 255 -17.68 -16.87 -3.79
N GLY A 256 -18.63 -15.93 -3.83
CA GLY A 256 -19.57 -15.67 -2.72
C GLY A 256 -18.93 -15.08 -1.46
N ARG A 257 -17.73 -14.50 -1.57
CA ARG A 257 -16.91 -14.00 -0.45
C ARG A 257 -17.09 -12.52 -0.17
N LEU A 258 -17.54 -11.76 -1.17
CA LEU A 258 -17.66 -10.30 -1.07
C LEU A 258 -18.61 -9.88 0.06
N ASP A 259 -19.59 -10.71 0.37
CA ASP A 259 -20.58 -10.41 1.40
C ASP A 259 -20.09 -10.64 2.84
N ASP A 260 -19.13 -11.54 3.01
CA ASP A 260 -18.54 -11.86 4.31
C ASP A 260 -17.36 -10.95 4.67
N ALA A 261 -16.74 -10.34 3.65
CA ALA A 261 -15.45 -9.65 3.73
C ALA A 261 -15.53 -8.20 4.24
N LEU A 262 -16.65 -7.52 3.98
CA LEU A 262 -16.83 -6.06 4.04
C LEU A 262 -18.12 -5.71 4.77
#